data_AF-A0A973HW52-F1
#
_entry.id   AF-A0A973HW52-F1
#
_cell.length_a   1.000
_cell.length_b   1.000
_cell.length_c   1.000
_cell.angle_alpha   90.00
_cell.angle_beta   90.00
_cell.angle_gamma   90.00
#
_symmetry.space_group_name_H-M   'P 1'
#
loop_
_entity.id
_entity.type
_entity.pdbx_description
1 polymer ?
#
loop_
_entity_poly.entity_id
_entity_poly.type
_entity_poly.pdbx_seq_one_letter_code
_entity_poly.pdbx_strand_id
1 'polypeptide(L)'
;GFLSGIQVGPVDFDWAQIYHIIFPEKTAFNDQELEKVQRLLRKLSYEIQAWLDYGEDFPVPCDLTLQVEDDEDEGAALEAWTSGFMAAVLLNEEAWYGKNEEQMAQWIFPIMYASGLFAEETDMAEIDEDAALSDQMCVNIPPAIIEMFLHFHAAKG
;
A
#
# COMPACT_ATOMS: atom_id res chain seq x y z
N GLY A 1 -4.26 -0.35 -1.34
CA GLY A 1 -3.07 0.11 -0.62
C GLY A 1 -3.10 1.55 -0.17
N PHE A 2 -3.62 2.52 -0.93
CA PHE A 2 -3.39 3.95 -0.65
C PHE A 2 -3.70 4.40 0.79
N LEU A 3 -4.91 4.15 1.29
CA LEU A 3 -5.25 4.49 2.68
C LEU A 3 -4.37 3.76 3.69
N SER A 4 -3.95 2.51 3.42
CA SER A 4 -3.01 1.77 4.26
C SER A 4 -1.64 2.44 4.29
N GLY A 5 -1.10 2.83 3.13
CA GLY A 5 0.16 3.58 3.06
C GLY A 5 0.10 4.92 3.80
N ILE A 6 -1.04 5.63 3.73
CA ILE A 6 -1.26 6.87 4.49
C ILE A 6 -1.25 6.62 6.01
N GLN A 7 -1.88 5.54 6.50
CA GLN A 7 -1.87 5.22 7.94
C GLN A 7 -0.51 4.71 8.43
N VAL A 8 0.21 3.95 7.59
CA VAL A 8 1.53 3.42 7.91
C VAL A 8 2.59 4.51 7.94
N GLY A 9 2.54 5.42 6.96
CA GLY A 9 3.59 6.38 6.68
C GLY A 9 3.83 7.42 7.77
N PRO A 10 4.93 8.20 7.63
CA PRO A 10 5.35 9.20 8.62
C PRO A 10 4.60 10.53 8.53
N VAL A 11 3.77 10.73 7.51
CA VAL A 11 3.15 12.03 7.18
C VAL A 11 1.65 11.96 7.43
N ASP A 12 1.15 12.87 8.26
CA ASP A 12 -0.28 13.05 8.46
C ASP A 12 -0.88 13.87 7.31
N PHE A 13 -1.94 13.35 6.69
CA PHE A 13 -2.71 14.06 5.67
C PHE A 13 -4.10 14.38 6.20
N ASP A 14 -4.60 15.59 5.89
CA ASP A 14 -6.00 15.89 6.14
C ASP A 14 -6.91 15.23 5.10
N TRP A 15 -8.19 15.09 5.44
CA TRP A 15 -9.15 14.45 4.56
C TRP A 15 -9.40 15.21 3.25
N ALA A 16 -9.23 16.53 3.22
CA ALA A 16 -9.39 17.29 1.99
C ALA A 16 -8.26 16.96 1.00
N GLN A 17 -7.03 16.83 1.48
CA GLN A 17 -5.88 16.37 0.69
C GLN A 17 -6.10 14.93 0.19
N ILE A 18 -6.50 14.01 1.08
CA ILE A 18 -6.78 12.61 0.72
C ILE A 18 -7.85 12.53 -0.37
N TYR A 19 -8.94 13.31 -0.26
CA TYR A 19 -9.98 13.33 -1.29
C TYR A 19 -9.49 13.92 -2.61
N HIS A 20 -8.63 14.94 -2.58
CA HIS A 20 -8.05 15.48 -3.81
C HIS A 20 -7.16 14.46 -4.52
N ILE A 21 -6.46 13.60 -3.77
CA ILE A 21 -5.62 12.55 -4.34
C ILE A 21 -6.46 11.40 -4.90
N ILE A 22 -7.49 10.95 -4.18
CA ILE A 22 -8.37 9.85 -4.62
C ILE A 22 -9.29 10.29 -5.78
N PHE A 23 -9.72 11.56 -5.77
CA PHE A 23 -10.59 12.16 -6.78
C PHE A 23 -9.89 13.36 -7.42
N PRO A 24 -8.85 13.13 -8.26
CA PRO A 24 -8.09 14.21 -8.88
C PRO A 24 -8.96 15.01 -9.87
N GLU A 25 -9.97 14.35 -10.43
CA GLU A 25 -10.95 14.95 -11.33
C GLU A 25 -12.37 14.87 -10.76
N LYS A 26 -13.29 15.63 -11.35
CA LYS A 26 -14.70 15.61 -10.96
C LYS A 26 -15.29 14.22 -11.24
N THR A 27 -15.76 13.56 -10.19
CA THR A 27 -16.45 12.27 -10.29
C THR A 27 -17.83 12.41 -10.95
N ALA A 28 -18.36 11.31 -11.47
CA ALA A 28 -19.75 11.22 -11.91
C ALA A 28 -20.77 11.21 -10.76
N PHE A 29 -20.33 11.07 -9.51
CA PHE A 29 -21.18 11.06 -8.32
C PHE A 29 -21.94 12.38 -8.16
N ASN A 30 -23.19 12.29 -7.73
CA ASN A 30 -23.87 13.43 -7.14
C ASN A 30 -23.39 13.70 -5.71
N ASP A 31 -23.81 14.82 -5.12
CA ASP A 31 -23.33 15.26 -3.80
C ASP A 31 -23.59 14.22 -2.68
N GLN A 32 -24.74 13.52 -2.71
CA GLN A 32 -25.08 12.51 -1.71
C GLN A 32 -24.25 11.23 -1.87
N GLU A 33 -23.99 10.83 -3.11
CA GLU A 33 -23.13 9.68 -3.42
C GLU A 33 -21.69 9.98 -3.03
N LEU A 34 -21.19 11.17 -3.37
CA LEU A 34 -19.84 11.60 -3.00
C LEU A 34 -19.67 11.64 -1.48
N GLU A 35 -20.64 12.22 -0.75
CA GLU A 35 -20.61 12.23 0.73
C GLU A 35 -20.60 10.80 1.30
N LYS A 36 -21.41 9.90 0.73
CA LYS A 36 -21.45 8.49 1.14
C LYS A 36 -20.10 7.80 0.92
N VAL A 37 -19.49 7.97 -0.25
CA VAL A 37 -18.17 7.38 -0.57
C VAL A 37 -17.11 7.94 0.36
N GLN A 38 -17.04 9.26 0.54
CA GLN A 38 -16.10 9.89 1.46
C GLN A 38 -16.27 9.37 2.90
N ARG A 39 -17.51 9.16 3.37
CA ARG A 39 -17.77 8.55 4.68
C ARG A 39 -17.26 7.11 4.78
N LEU A 40 -17.43 6.32 3.72
CA LEU A 40 -16.93 4.94 3.69
C LEU A 40 -15.39 4.90 3.70
N LEU A 41 -14.73 5.80 2.97
CA LEU A 41 -13.27 5.94 3.00
C LEU A 41 -12.77 6.27 4.42
N ARG A 42 -13.46 7.19 5.12
CA ARG A 42 -13.17 7.50 6.53
C ARG A 42 -13.30 6.30 7.45
N LYS A 43 -14.38 5.52 7.29
CA LYS A 43 -14.61 4.31 8.07
C LYS A 43 -13.54 3.26 7.82
N LEU A 44 -13.19 3.03 6.55
CA LEU A 44 -12.13 2.10 6.16
C LEU A 44 -10.78 2.52 6.75
N SER A 45 -10.45 3.80 6.71
CA SER A 45 -9.22 4.33 7.32
C SER A 45 -9.16 4.08 8.83
N TYR A 46 -10.28 4.22 9.53
CA TYR A 46 -10.37 3.91 10.97
C TYR A 46 -10.18 2.41 11.24
N GLU A 47 -10.76 1.55 10.40
CA GLU A 47 -10.59 0.09 10.52
C GLU A 47 -9.14 -0.32 10.26
N ILE A 48 -8.48 0.26 9.25
CA ILE A 48 -7.05 0.05 8.97
C ILE A 48 -6.19 0.44 10.18
N GLN A 49 -6.41 1.61 10.78
CA GLN A 49 -5.67 2.04 11.96
C GLN A 49 -5.86 1.06 13.12
N ALA A 50 -7.10 0.59 13.37
CA ALA A 50 -7.37 -0.37 14.42
C ALA A 50 -6.64 -1.71 14.21
N TRP A 51 -6.47 -2.16 12.95
CA TRP A 51 -5.67 -3.33 12.64
C TRP A 51 -4.18 -3.11 12.90
N LEU A 52 -3.63 -1.97 12.50
CA LEU A 52 -2.22 -1.61 12.75
C LEU A 52 -1.93 -1.53 14.26
N ASP A 53 -2.84 -0.95 15.04
CA ASP A 53 -2.72 -0.85 16.51
C ASP A 53 -2.79 -2.22 17.21
N TYR A 54 -3.41 -3.23 16.59
CA TYR A 54 -3.48 -4.58 17.15
C TYR A 54 -2.13 -5.29 17.11
N GLY A 55 -1.27 -4.97 16.14
CA GLY A 55 0.14 -5.39 16.08
C GLY A 55 0.40 -6.83 15.61
N GLU A 56 -0.59 -7.51 15.03
CA GLU A 56 -0.42 -8.78 14.31
C GLU A 56 -0.23 -8.52 12.81
N ASP A 57 -0.09 -9.58 11.99
CA ASP A 57 0.02 -9.48 10.52
C ASP A 57 -1.10 -8.63 9.91
N PHE A 58 -0.72 -7.70 9.04
CA PHE A 58 -1.67 -6.80 8.38
C PHE A 58 -2.58 -7.54 7.41
N PRO A 59 -3.92 -7.42 7.51
CA PRO A 59 -4.84 -8.14 6.64
C PRO A 59 -4.96 -7.45 5.26
N VAL A 60 -4.02 -7.76 4.36
CA VAL A 60 -4.10 -7.33 2.96
C VAL A 60 -5.41 -7.90 2.35
N PRO A 61 -6.27 -7.08 1.73
CA PRO A 61 -7.64 -7.47 1.37
C PRO A 61 -7.72 -8.21 0.02
N CYS A 62 -6.76 -9.09 -0.27
CA CYS A 62 -6.69 -9.91 -1.47
C CYS A 62 -5.70 -11.06 -1.26
N ASP A 63 -5.66 -12.02 -2.18
CA ASP A 63 -4.69 -13.11 -2.14
C ASP A 63 -3.27 -12.58 -2.33
N LEU A 64 -2.31 -13.15 -1.59
CA LEU A 64 -0.90 -12.77 -1.63
C LEU A 64 -0.19 -13.47 -2.79
N THR A 65 -0.64 -13.21 -4.01
CA THR A 65 -0.07 -13.77 -5.24
C THR A 65 -0.19 -12.77 -6.40
N LEU A 66 0.78 -12.82 -7.31
CA LEU A 66 0.74 -12.13 -8.61
C LEU A 66 0.25 -13.06 -9.74
N GLN A 67 -0.03 -14.31 -9.43
CA GLN A 67 -0.63 -15.23 -10.40
C GLN A 67 -2.07 -14.82 -10.65
N VAL A 68 -2.41 -14.69 -11.93
CA VAL A 68 -3.74 -14.38 -12.41
C VAL A 68 -4.35 -15.65 -13.00
N GLU A 69 -5.64 -15.89 -12.79
CA GLU A 69 -6.32 -16.99 -13.48
C GLU A 69 -6.40 -16.69 -14.99
N ASP A 70 -6.23 -17.70 -15.84
CA ASP A 70 -6.11 -17.57 -17.31
C ASP A 70 -7.31 -16.89 -18.00
N ASP A 71 -8.44 -16.72 -17.30
CA ASP A 71 -9.69 -16.12 -17.79
C ASP A 71 -9.99 -14.71 -17.22
N GLU A 72 -9.09 -14.14 -16.43
CA GLU A 72 -9.23 -12.75 -15.96
C GLU A 72 -8.57 -11.77 -16.96
N ASP A 73 -9.39 -10.87 -17.50
CA ASP A 73 -8.91 -9.72 -18.29
C ASP A 73 -8.22 -8.64 -17.42
N GLU A 74 -8.26 -8.80 -16.09
CA GLU A 74 -7.70 -7.90 -15.08
C GLU A 74 -6.40 -8.47 -14.50
N GLY A 75 -5.43 -7.61 -14.17
CA GLY A 75 -4.20 -8.04 -13.49
C GLY A 75 -4.44 -8.47 -12.04
N ALA A 76 -3.40 -8.98 -11.37
CA ALA A 76 -3.52 -9.46 -10.00
C ALA A 76 -4.05 -8.38 -9.05
N ALA A 77 -5.03 -8.73 -8.20
CA ALA A 77 -5.60 -7.80 -7.23
C ALA A 77 -4.55 -7.24 -6.25
N LEU A 78 -3.52 -8.05 -5.94
CA LEU A 78 -2.38 -7.64 -5.13
C LEU A 78 -1.62 -6.48 -5.79
N GLU A 79 -1.40 -6.54 -7.11
CA GLU A 79 -0.69 -5.52 -7.88
C GLU A 79 -1.39 -4.16 -7.82
N ALA A 80 -2.71 -4.15 -8.04
CA ALA A 80 -3.51 -2.94 -7.89
C ALA A 80 -3.46 -2.41 -6.44
N TRP A 81 -3.49 -3.31 -5.45
CA TRP A 81 -3.45 -2.91 -4.06
C TRP A 81 -2.10 -2.30 -3.66
N THR A 82 -0.98 -2.92 -4.01
CA THR A 82 0.39 -2.48 -3.72
C THR A 82 0.76 -1.24 -4.52
N SER A 83 0.32 -1.12 -5.78
CA SER A 83 0.38 0.14 -6.54
C SER A 83 -0.26 1.31 -5.78
N GLY A 84 -1.44 1.09 -5.21
CA GLY A 84 -2.07 2.09 -4.37
C GLY A 84 -1.24 2.43 -3.12
N PHE A 85 -0.58 1.45 -2.49
CA PHE A 85 0.30 1.70 -1.34
C PHE A 85 1.52 2.54 -1.76
N MET A 86 2.18 2.17 -2.86
CA MET A 86 3.30 2.92 -3.42
C MET A 86 2.91 4.35 -3.77
N ALA A 87 1.70 4.59 -4.28
CA ALA A 87 1.22 5.95 -4.49
C ALA A 87 1.27 6.82 -3.22
N ALA A 88 1.05 6.24 -2.02
CA ALA A 88 1.19 6.97 -0.76
C ALA A 88 2.67 7.21 -0.37
N VAL A 89 3.56 6.27 -0.67
CA VAL A 89 5.01 6.42 -0.49
C VAL A 89 5.54 7.58 -1.36
N LEU A 90 5.16 7.58 -2.64
CA LEU A 90 5.58 8.54 -3.65
C LEU A 90 5.10 9.98 -3.38
N LEU A 91 4.07 10.19 -2.54
CA LEU A 91 3.65 11.54 -2.15
C LEU A 91 4.72 12.29 -1.34
N ASN A 92 5.57 11.57 -0.60
CA ASN A 92 6.64 12.16 0.18
C ASN A 92 7.76 11.15 0.47
N GLU A 93 8.46 10.71 -0.57
CA GLU A 93 9.52 9.71 -0.46
C GLU A 93 10.60 10.11 0.56
N GLU A 94 11.02 11.38 0.57
CA GLU A 94 12.03 11.87 1.51
C GLU A 94 11.66 11.59 2.98
N ALA A 95 10.39 11.76 3.34
CA ALA A 95 9.92 11.47 4.69
C ALA A 95 9.95 9.97 5.02
N TRP A 96 9.67 9.10 4.04
CA TRP A 96 9.71 7.65 4.21
C TRP A 96 11.14 7.15 4.45
N TYR A 97 12.10 7.59 3.64
CA TYR A 97 13.49 7.10 3.69
C TYR A 97 14.38 7.86 4.69
N GLY A 98 13.99 9.05 5.14
CA GLY A 98 14.89 9.99 5.84
C GLY A 98 15.46 9.54 7.20
N LYS A 99 14.85 8.58 7.91
CA LYS A 99 15.36 8.09 9.21
C LYS A 99 16.29 6.88 9.09
N ASN A 100 15.99 5.96 8.18
CA ASN A 100 16.73 4.71 7.99
C ASN A 100 16.48 4.16 6.58
N GLU A 101 17.15 4.78 5.60
CA GLU A 101 16.94 4.52 4.17
C GLU A 101 17.14 3.04 3.82
N GLU A 102 18.23 2.43 4.27
CA GLU A 102 18.56 1.03 3.96
C GLU A 102 17.48 0.07 4.48
N GLN A 103 17.05 0.23 5.73
CA GLN A 103 16.01 -0.64 6.29
C GLN A 103 14.64 -0.38 5.66
N MET A 104 14.32 0.88 5.38
CA MET A 104 13.07 1.25 4.73
C MET A 104 12.99 0.67 3.31
N ALA A 105 14.10 0.72 2.56
CA ALA A 105 14.20 0.10 1.24
C ALA A 105 13.92 -1.40 1.31
N GLN A 106 14.48 -2.12 2.29
CA GLN A 106 14.21 -3.55 2.47
C GLN A 106 12.74 -3.86 2.75
N TRP A 107 12.06 -3.05 3.58
CA TRP A 107 10.64 -3.26 3.88
C TRP A 107 9.72 -2.86 2.74
N ILE A 108 10.04 -1.80 2.00
CA ILE A 108 9.25 -1.35 0.85
C ILE A 108 9.42 -2.28 -0.35
N PHE A 109 10.59 -2.91 -0.52
CA PHE A 109 10.92 -3.73 -1.67
C PHE A 109 9.85 -4.76 -2.10
N PRO A 110 9.29 -5.62 -1.23
CA PRO A 110 8.24 -6.56 -1.63
C PRO A 110 6.97 -5.87 -2.15
N ILE A 111 6.63 -4.69 -1.62
CA ILE A 111 5.48 -3.89 -2.07
C ILE A 111 5.81 -3.22 -3.42
N MET A 112 7.04 -2.75 -3.58
CA MET A 112 7.55 -2.14 -4.80
C MET A 112 7.54 -3.14 -5.96
N TYR A 113 8.11 -4.33 -5.74
CA TYR A 113 8.08 -5.45 -6.69
C TYR A 113 6.64 -5.80 -7.07
N ALA A 114 5.81 -6.13 -6.08
CA ALA A 114 4.44 -6.56 -6.34
C ALA A 114 3.56 -5.46 -6.93
N SER A 115 3.97 -4.18 -6.92
CA SER A 115 3.22 -3.10 -7.55
C SER A 115 3.29 -3.08 -9.06
N GLY A 116 4.30 -3.73 -9.67
CA GLY A 116 4.55 -3.68 -11.10
C GLY A 116 5.01 -2.31 -11.62
N LEU A 117 5.01 -1.25 -10.81
CA LEU A 117 5.39 0.12 -11.20
C LEU A 117 6.87 0.24 -11.61
N PHE A 118 7.69 -0.73 -11.19
CA PHE A 118 9.15 -0.76 -11.38
C PHE A 118 9.62 -1.99 -12.17
N ALA A 119 8.74 -2.62 -12.94
CA ALA A 119 9.03 -3.87 -13.67
C ALA A 119 10.20 -3.76 -14.67
N GLU A 120 10.60 -2.55 -15.07
CA GLU A 120 11.77 -2.33 -15.95
C GLU A 120 13.13 -2.44 -15.22
N GLU A 121 13.14 -2.47 -13.88
CA GLU A 121 14.36 -2.60 -13.09
C GLU A 121 14.91 -4.03 -13.13
N THR A 122 16.22 -4.18 -13.27
CA THR A 122 16.88 -5.50 -13.44
C THR A 122 16.60 -6.43 -12.27
N ASP A 123 16.62 -5.91 -11.04
CA ASP A 123 16.37 -6.68 -9.83
C ASP A 123 14.94 -7.27 -9.80
N MET A 124 13.96 -6.61 -10.45
CA MET A 124 12.58 -7.12 -10.53
C MET A 124 12.46 -8.25 -11.55
N ALA A 125 13.10 -8.10 -12.70
CA ALA A 125 13.12 -9.13 -13.74
C ALA A 125 13.75 -10.45 -13.26
N GLU A 126 14.78 -10.37 -12.41
CA GLU A 126 15.39 -11.56 -11.80
C GLU A 126 14.42 -12.30 -10.86
N ILE A 127 13.52 -11.58 -10.18
CA ILE A 127 12.51 -12.17 -9.30
C ILE A 127 11.38 -12.79 -10.12
N ASP A 128 10.97 -12.17 -11.22
CA ASP A 128 9.92 -12.70 -12.11
C ASP A 128 10.28 -14.07 -12.70
N GLU A 129 11.58 -14.33 -12.91
CA GLU A 129 12.08 -15.61 -13.41
C GLU A 129 12.08 -16.74 -12.34
N ASP A 130 11.90 -16.40 -11.05
CA ASP A 130 11.85 -17.34 -9.92
C ASP A 130 10.50 -17.25 -9.19
N ALA A 131 9.58 -18.14 -9.56
CA ALA A 131 8.24 -18.21 -8.97
C ALA A 131 8.26 -18.35 -7.43
N ALA A 132 9.24 -19.06 -6.86
CA ALA A 132 9.32 -19.22 -5.42
C ALA A 132 9.77 -17.92 -4.73
N LEU A 133 10.65 -17.15 -5.38
CA LEU A 133 11.06 -15.84 -4.90
C LEU A 133 9.93 -14.81 -5.03
N SER A 134 9.20 -14.82 -6.15
CA SER A 134 8.01 -13.99 -6.36
C SER A 134 6.93 -14.24 -5.29
N ASP A 135 6.59 -15.49 -5.02
CA ASP A 135 5.64 -15.86 -3.96
C ASP A 135 6.13 -15.41 -2.58
N GLN A 136 7.44 -15.53 -2.32
CA GLN A 136 8.05 -15.07 -1.08
C GLN A 136 7.95 -13.55 -0.92
N MET A 137 8.11 -12.77 -1.99
CA MET A 137 7.89 -11.31 -1.94
C MET A 137 6.46 -10.99 -1.54
N CYS A 138 5.47 -11.69 -2.12
CA CYS A 138 4.05 -11.46 -1.81
C CYS A 138 3.72 -11.77 -0.35
N VAL A 139 4.22 -12.89 0.18
CA VAL A 139 4.02 -13.29 1.60
C VAL A 139 4.73 -12.35 2.59
N ASN A 140 5.79 -11.66 2.16
CA ASN A 140 6.51 -10.71 3.01
C ASN A 140 5.82 -9.34 3.13
N ILE A 141 4.78 -9.04 2.34
CA ILE A 141 4.09 -7.74 2.37
C ILE A 141 3.41 -7.46 3.73
N PRO A 142 2.57 -8.35 4.30
CA PRO A 142 1.94 -8.11 5.59
C PRO A 142 2.91 -7.78 6.73
N PRO A 143 3.97 -8.57 7.01
CA PRO A 143 4.88 -8.25 8.09
C PRO A 143 5.69 -6.97 7.82
N ALA A 144 6.07 -6.69 6.57
CA ALA A 144 6.78 -5.45 6.23
C ALA A 144 5.93 -4.19 6.54
N ILE A 145 4.61 -4.25 6.31
CA ILE A 145 3.68 -3.17 6.66
C ILE A 145 3.71 -2.88 8.17
N ILE A 146 3.71 -3.92 8.99
CA ILE A 146 3.75 -3.79 10.44
C ILE A 146 5.08 -3.21 10.91
N GLU A 147 6.20 -3.69 10.37
CA GLU A 147 7.53 -3.16 10.69
C GLU A 147 7.66 -1.67 10.34
N MET A 148 7.18 -1.26 9.16
CA MET A 148 7.15 0.16 8.78
C MET A 148 6.27 0.99 9.71
N PHE A 149 5.08 0.48 10.07
CA PHE A 149 4.19 1.18 11.00
C PHE A 149 4.84 1.35 12.37
N LEU A 150 5.44 0.29 12.92
CA LEU A 150 6.17 0.35 14.19
C LEU A 150 7.36 1.32 14.11
N HIS A 151 8.10 1.33 13.01
CA HIS A 151 9.21 2.25 12.81
C HIS A 151 8.78 3.73 12.93
N PHE A 152 7.62 4.09 12.41
CA PHE A 152 7.13 5.46 12.44
C PHE A 152 6.35 5.81 13.71
N HIS A 153 5.66 4.85 14.33
CA HIS A 153 4.64 5.12 15.35
C HIS A 153 4.89 4.46 16.72
N ALA A 154 5.81 3.49 16.87
CA ALA A 154 6.04 2.80 18.15
C ALA A 154 6.55 3.71 19.29
N ALA A 155 7.13 4.87 18.98
CA ALA A 155 7.56 5.85 19.98
C ALA A 155 6.42 6.77 20.51
N LYS A 156 5.19 6.61 20.00
CA LYS A 156 4.02 7.42 20.42
C LYS A 156 3.21 6.77 21.56
N GLY A 157 3.67 5.64 22.10
CA GLY A 157 3.07 4.93 23.26
C GLY A 157 3.69 5.28 24.60
#